data_AF-A0A0U2YZF6-F1
#
_entry.id   AF-A0A0U2YZF6-F1
#
_cell.length_a   1.000
_cell.length_b   1.000
_cell.length_c   1.000
_cell.angle_alpha   90.00
_cell.angle_beta   90.00
_cell.angle_gamma   90.00
#
_symmetry.space_group_name_H-M   'P 1'
#
loop_
_entity.id
_entity.type
_entity.pdbx_description
1 polymer ?
#
loop_
_entity_poly.entity_id
_entity_poly.type
_entity_poly.pdbx_seq_one_letter_code
_entity_poly.pdbx_strand_id
1 'polypeptide(L)'
;MIAFSEILNYSYSDMSFLKQVDPRGNVVLPKEIREGVELVEIERRADGVIELRPKVAVDASQAWFWTDGWQARERIADEQIAAGKVKRFDNVDALLDDLNG
;
A
#
# COMPACT_ATOMS: atom_id res chain seq x y z
N MET A 1 8.17 -5.55 -12.74
CA MET A 1 7.56 -4.76 -11.66
C MET A 1 6.80 -5.74 -10.80
N ILE A 2 7.44 -6.21 -9.73
CA ILE A 2 6.84 -7.14 -8.76
C ILE A 2 5.77 -6.35 -8.02
N ALA A 3 4.56 -6.90 -7.87
CA ALA A 3 3.48 -6.17 -7.20
C ALA A 3 3.93 -5.85 -5.75
N PHE A 4 3.61 -4.65 -5.23
CA PHE A 4 4.00 -4.26 -3.87
C PHE A 4 3.52 -5.28 -2.81
N SER A 5 2.44 -6.01 -3.12
CA SER A 5 1.93 -7.15 -2.36
C SER A 5 2.86 -8.38 -2.35
N GLU A 6 3.61 -8.64 -3.41
CA GLU A 6 4.55 -9.77 -3.51
C GLU A 6 5.83 -9.53 -2.70
N ILE A 7 6.26 -8.27 -2.52
CA ILE A 7 7.45 -7.91 -1.73
C ILE A 7 7.20 -8.06 -0.23
N LEU A 8 5.99 -7.75 0.24
CA LEU A 8 5.62 -7.92 1.66
C LEU A 8 5.44 -9.40 2.06
N ASN A 9 5.02 -10.26 1.13
CA ASN A 9 4.88 -11.70 1.40
C ASN A 9 6.21 -12.44 1.57
N TYR A 10 7.34 -11.87 1.11
CA TYR A 10 8.62 -12.60 1.03
C TYR A 10 9.39 -12.67 2.36
N SER A 11 8.93 -12.01 3.43
CA SER A 11 9.68 -11.91 4.71
C SER A 11 8.98 -12.46 5.95
N TYR A 12 7.76 -12.99 5.86
CA TYR A 12 7.08 -13.59 7.01
C TYR A 12 7.06 -15.11 6.89
N SER A 13 7.88 -15.79 7.69
CA SER A 13 7.74 -17.22 7.95
C SER A 13 6.36 -17.52 8.54
N ASP A 14 5.77 -18.69 8.23
CA ASP A 14 4.52 -19.14 8.85
C ASP A 14 4.70 -19.22 10.38
N MET A 15 4.03 -18.31 11.10
CA MET A 15 4.04 -18.23 12.55
C MET A 15 2.65 -18.51 13.10
N SER A 16 2.53 -19.53 13.94
CA SER A 16 1.26 -19.86 14.61
C SER A 16 1.34 -19.56 16.11
N PHE A 17 0.33 -18.88 16.63
CA PHE A 17 0.17 -18.66 18.08
C PHE A 17 -1.15 -19.22 18.54
N LEU A 18 -1.16 -19.93 19.68
CA LEU A 18 -2.39 -20.27 20.36
C LEU A 18 -2.78 -19.13 21.31
N LYS A 19 -4.00 -18.62 21.15
CA LYS A 19 -4.60 -17.61 22.02
C LYS A 19 -6.00 -18.06 22.40
N GLN A 20 -6.35 -17.85 23.66
CA GLN A 20 -7.74 -17.99 24.08
C GLN A 20 -8.53 -16.77 23.60
N VAL A 21 -9.76 -17.03 23.15
CA VAL A 21 -10.77 -15.98 22.98
C VAL A 21 -11.27 -15.61 24.36
N ASP A 22 -11.22 -14.33 24.70
CA ASP A 22 -11.75 -13.88 25.99
C ASP A 22 -13.30 -13.97 26.02
N PRO A 23 -13.96 -13.86 27.18
CA PRO A 23 -15.43 -13.92 27.27
C PRO A 23 -16.19 -12.84 26.49
N ARG A 24 -15.50 -11.79 26.03
CA ARG A 24 -16.07 -10.72 25.21
C ARG A 24 -15.86 -10.97 23.71
N GLY A 25 -15.21 -12.06 23.33
CA GLY A 25 -14.96 -12.42 21.94
C GLY A 25 -13.65 -11.85 21.37
N ASN A 26 -12.78 -11.26 22.18
CA ASN A 26 -11.52 -10.70 21.68
C ASN A 26 -10.43 -11.75 21.58
N VAL A 27 -9.59 -11.63 20.56
CA VAL A 27 -8.29 -12.32 20.44
C VAL A 27 -7.19 -11.27 20.44
N VAL A 28 -6.26 -11.38 21.38
CA VAL A 28 -5.11 -10.47 21.46
C VAL A 28 -4.04 -10.93 20.48
N LEU A 29 -3.80 -10.12 19.44
CA LEU A 29 -2.72 -10.35 18.49
C LEU A 29 -1.35 -10.17 19.20
N PRO A 30 -0.44 -11.16 19.13
CA PRO A 30 0.94 -11.01 19.61
C PRO A 30 1.65 -9.81 18.97
N LYS A 31 2.69 -9.29 19.62
CA LYS A 31 3.43 -8.11 19.13
C LYS A 31 3.96 -8.35 17.72
N GLU A 32 4.47 -9.54 17.48
CA GLU A 32 5.06 -10.01 16.23
C GLU A 32 4.08 -9.99 15.05
N ILE A 33 2.78 -10.19 15.32
CA ILE A 33 1.72 -10.20 14.30
C ILE A 33 1.13 -8.80 14.10
N ARG A 34 1.05 -7.98 15.16
CA ARG A 34 0.42 -6.64 15.10
C ARG A 34 1.38 -5.50 14.79
N GLU A 35 2.69 -5.74 14.74
CA GLU A 35 3.68 -4.70 14.45
C GLU A 35 3.44 -4.13 13.04
N GLY A 36 3.25 -2.82 12.93
CA GLY A 36 2.92 -2.15 11.68
C GLY A 36 1.48 -2.33 11.18
N VAL A 37 0.60 -2.98 11.96
CA VAL A 37 -0.81 -3.21 11.60
C VAL A 37 -1.71 -2.28 12.41
N GLU A 38 -2.35 -1.32 11.75
CA GLU A 38 -3.26 -0.36 12.38
C GLU A 38 -4.75 -0.71 12.18
N LEU A 39 -5.08 -1.28 11.02
CA LEU A 39 -6.43 -1.68 10.66
C LEU A 39 -6.42 -3.08 10.05
N VAL A 40 -7.45 -3.87 10.35
CA VAL A 40 -7.59 -5.24 9.86
C VAL A 40 -9.01 -5.47 9.38
N GLU A 41 -9.13 -6.02 8.17
CA GLU A 41 -10.36 -6.62 7.67
C GLU A 41 -10.46 -8.06 8.18
N ILE A 42 -11.62 -8.41 8.75
CA ILE A 42 -11.90 -9.74 9.30
C ILE A 42 -12.95 -10.41 8.43
N GLU A 43 -12.62 -11.56 7.86
CA GLU A 43 -13.53 -12.34 7.02
C GLU A 43 -13.59 -13.79 7.51
N ARG A 44 -14.81 -14.34 7.57
CA ARG A 44 -15.00 -15.77 7.78
C ARG A 44 -15.27 -16.43 6.43
N ARG A 45 -14.34 -17.27 6.01
CA ARG A 45 -14.43 -18.04 4.76
C ARG A 45 -15.36 -19.24 4.92
N ALA A 46 -15.83 -19.76 3.78
CA ALA A 46 -16.72 -20.93 3.73
C ALA A 46 -16.09 -22.21 4.27
N ASP A 47 -14.76 -22.32 4.21
CA ASP A 47 -13.96 -23.43 4.78
C ASP A 47 -13.78 -23.33 6.31
N GLY A 48 -14.35 -22.29 6.93
CA GLY A 48 -14.29 -22.07 8.38
C GLY A 48 -13.07 -21.30 8.85
N VAL A 49 -12.15 -20.93 7.95
CA VAL A 49 -11.01 -20.08 8.29
C VAL A 49 -11.49 -18.67 8.60
N ILE A 50 -11.00 -18.10 9.72
CA ILE A 50 -11.11 -16.67 10.00
C ILE A 50 -9.82 -16.03 9.52
N GLU A 51 -9.92 -15.22 8.47
CA GLU A 51 -8.80 -14.53 7.85
C GLU A 51 -8.75 -13.08 8.33
N LEU A 52 -7.56 -12.62 8.70
CA LEU A 52 -7.28 -11.26 9.12
C LEU A 52 -6.35 -10.62 8.08
N ARG A 53 -6.85 -9.64 7.33
CA ARG A 53 -6.08 -8.96 6.27
C ARG A 53 -5.77 -7.53 6.71
N PRO A 54 -4.49 -7.17 6.95
CA PRO A 54 -4.11 -5.79 7.24
C PRO A 54 -4.58 -4.84 6.13
N LYS A 55 -5.09 -3.68 6.52
CA LYS A 55 -5.46 -2.60 5.60
C LYS A 55 -4.69 -1.34 5.99
N VAL A 56 -4.28 -0.58 4.98
CA VAL A 56 -3.79 0.78 5.19
C VAL A 56 -5.01 1.69 5.13
N ALA A 57 -5.28 2.41 6.20
CA ALA A 57 -6.29 3.46 6.19
C ALA A 57 -5.73 4.63 5.39
N VAL A 58 -6.21 4.81 4.15
CA VAL A 58 -5.92 6.00 3.38
C VAL A 58 -6.92 7.08 3.80
N ASP A 59 -6.41 8.26 4.18
CA ASP A 59 -7.26 9.41 4.45
C ASP A 59 -8.19 9.66 3.26
N ALA A 60 -9.48 9.88 3.51
CA ALA A 60 -10.47 10.05 2.45
C ALA A 60 -10.12 11.22 1.50
N SER A 61 -9.46 12.26 2.01
CA SER A 61 -8.96 13.40 1.21
C SER A 61 -7.79 13.03 0.28
N GLN A 62 -7.13 11.89 0.51
CA GLN A 62 -6.02 11.36 -0.29
C GLN A 62 -6.40 10.10 -1.07
N ALA A 63 -7.62 9.59 -0.91
CA ALA A 63 -8.10 8.39 -1.61
C ALA A 63 -8.07 8.55 -3.14
N TRP A 64 -8.19 9.77 -3.66
CA TRP A 64 -8.13 10.06 -5.09
C TRP A 64 -6.78 9.67 -5.73
N PHE A 65 -5.68 9.69 -4.97
CA PHE A 65 -4.35 9.27 -5.41
C PHE A 65 -4.30 7.77 -5.78
N TRP A 66 -5.21 6.98 -5.19
CA TRP A 66 -5.31 5.53 -5.41
C TRP A 66 -6.36 5.14 -6.45
N THR A 67 -6.95 6.11 -7.16
CA THR A 67 -7.86 5.81 -8.26
C THR A 67 -7.10 5.20 -9.44
N ASP A 68 -7.72 4.24 -10.13
CA ASP A 68 -7.11 3.56 -11.28
C ASP A 68 -6.59 4.55 -12.34
N GLY A 69 -7.34 5.64 -12.58
CA GLY A 69 -6.94 6.68 -13.53
C GLY A 69 -5.74 7.51 -13.07
N TRP A 70 -5.52 7.68 -11.77
CA TRP A 70 -4.32 8.34 -11.25
C TRP A 70 -3.11 7.41 -11.32
N GLN A 71 -3.24 6.16 -10.89
CA GLN A 71 -2.18 5.16 -10.95
C GLN A 71 -1.73 4.86 -12.39
N ALA A 72 -2.66 4.82 -13.35
CA ALA A 72 -2.34 4.67 -14.77
C ALA A 72 -1.49 5.84 -15.30
N ARG A 73 -1.80 7.07 -14.87
CA ARG A 73 -1.00 8.26 -15.25
C ARG A 73 0.38 8.24 -14.61
N GLU A 74 0.47 7.80 -13.35
CA GLU A 74 1.75 7.67 -12.66
C GLU A 74 2.66 6.66 -13.36
N ARG A 75 2.11 5.50 -13.76
CA ARG A 75 2.85 4.51 -14.55
C ARG A 75 3.36 5.09 -15.87
N ILE A 76 2.54 5.87 -16.57
CA ILE A 76 2.97 6.53 -17.81
C ILE A 76 4.08 7.54 -17.52
N ALA A 77 3.98 8.32 -16.44
CA ALA A 77 5.02 9.26 -16.05
C ALA A 77 6.35 8.54 -15.74
N ASP A 78 6.31 7.44 -14.98
CA ASP A 78 7.47 6.59 -14.71
C ASP A 78 8.10 6.04 -15.99
N GLU A 79 7.27 5.57 -16.93
CA GLU A 79 7.74 5.08 -18.25
C GLU A 79 8.40 6.22 -19.06
N GLN A 80 7.88 7.44 -19.00
CA GLN A 80 8.47 8.62 -19.67
C GLN A 80 9.79 9.03 -19.02
N ILE A 81 9.88 9.02 -17.69
CA ILE A 81 11.12 9.27 -16.95
C ILE A 81 12.18 8.23 -17.30
N ALA A 82 11.83 6.94 -17.27
CA ALA A 82 12.74 5.84 -17.60
C ALA A 82 13.20 5.91 -19.06
N ALA A 83 12.32 6.33 -19.98
CA ALA A 83 12.65 6.56 -21.38
C ALA A 83 13.46 7.85 -21.62
N GLY A 84 13.81 8.61 -20.57
CA GLY A 84 14.54 9.88 -20.68
C GLY A 84 13.73 11.00 -21.33
N LYS A 85 12.41 10.84 -21.45
CA LYS A 85 11.48 11.83 -22.01
C LYS A 85 11.13 12.89 -20.97
N VAL A 86 12.16 13.43 -20.33
CA VAL A 86 12.08 14.48 -19.32
C VAL A 86 12.98 15.63 -19.72
N LYS A 87 12.53 16.84 -19.47
CA LYS A 87 13.35 18.04 -19.63
C LYS A 87 13.87 18.45 -18.26
N ARG A 88 15.18 18.67 -18.16
CA ARG A 88 15.82 19.22 -16.97
C ARG A 88 16.13 20.68 -17.23
N PHE A 89 15.95 21.48 -16.20
CA PHE A 89 16.26 22.90 -16.20
C PHE A 89 17.22 23.17 -15.05
N ASP A 90 18.20 24.03 -15.30
CA ASP A 90 19.23 24.34 -14.31
C ASP A 90 18.71 25.29 -13.22
N ASN A 91 17.62 26.03 -13.50
CA ASN A 91 16.96 26.91 -12.55
C ASN A 91 15.46 27.08 -12.88
N VAL A 92 14.74 27.68 -11.94
CA VAL A 92 13.28 27.90 -12.04
C VAL A 92 12.94 28.91 -13.14
N ASP A 93 13.76 29.94 -13.37
CA ASP A 93 13.51 30.94 -14.42
C ASP A 93 13.51 30.28 -15.81
N ALA A 94 14.47 29.41 -16.08
CA ALA A 94 14.55 28.64 -17.32
C ALA A 94 13.36 27.66 -17.53
N LEU A 95 12.79 27.14 -16.43
CA LEU A 95 11.56 26.35 -16.47
C LEU A 95 10.35 27.24 -16.80
N LEU A 96 10.24 28.39 -16.14
CA LEU A 96 9.12 29.31 -16.33
C LEU A 96 9.10 29.91 -17.74
N ASP A 97 10.26 30.21 -18.31
CA ASP A 97 10.37 30.69 -19.69
C ASP A 97 9.86 29.64 -20.70
N ASP A 98 10.09 28.35 -20.44
CA ASP A 98 9.61 27.26 -21.30
C ASP A 98 8.10 27.00 -21.17
N LEU A 99 7.56 27.15 -19.95
CA LEU A 99 6.13 26.95 -19.68
C LEU A 99 5.26 28.12 -20.16
N ASN A 100 5.81 29.34 -20.16
CA ASN A 100 5.12 30.56 -20.54
C ASN A 100 5.41 31.00 -22.00
N GLY A 101 6.14 30.19 -22.77
CA GLY A 101 6.49 30.41 -24.17
C GLY A 101 5.34 30.20 -25.14
#